data_AF-A0A961EDA1-F1
#
_entry.id   AF-A0A961EDA1-F1
#
_cell.length_a   1.000
_cell.length_b   1.000
_cell.length_c   1.000
_cell.angle_alpha   90.00
_cell.angle_beta   90.00
_cell.angle_gamma   90.00
#
_symmetry.space_group_name_H-M   'P 1'
#
loop_
_entity.id
_entity.type
_entity.pdbx_description
1 polymer ?
#
loop_
_entity_poly.entity_id
_entity_poly.type
_entity_poly.pdbx_seq_one_letter_code
_entity_poly.pdbx_strand_id
1 'polypeptide(L)'
;MTTESTTETTTDTERRILAILAEATTDGFMPWAEIRDQLPAGFWRRINALDALHQSGAVEVFRSRGRTYVGLADAFTRAAYRAPGPRRALVLS
;
A
#
# COMPACT_ATOMS: atom_id res chain seq x y z
N MET A 1 34.80 -13.16 4.53
CA MET A 1 33.69 -12.55 5.28
C MET A 1 32.89 -11.74 4.28
N THR A 2 31.93 -12.39 3.63
CA THR A 2 31.28 -11.86 2.43
C THR A 2 29.95 -11.26 2.84
N THR A 3 29.76 -9.97 2.57
CA THR A 3 28.54 -9.21 2.86
C THR A 3 27.41 -9.68 1.96
N GLU A 4 26.54 -10.56 2.47
CA GLU A 4 25.26 -10.89 1.84
C GLU A 4 24.36 -9.64 1.87
N SER A 5 24.28 -8.99 0.71
CA SER A 5 23.44 -7.80 0.49
C SER A 5 21.96 -8.15 0.64
N THR A 6 21.32 -7.39 1.53
CA THR A 6 19.92 -7.42 1.96
C THR A 6 18.91 -7.13 0.84
N THR A 7 18.66 -8.10 -0.04
CA THR A 7 17.48 -8.16 -0.93
C THR A 7 16.40 -9.09 -0.37
N GLU A 8 16.04 -8.96 0.91
CA GLU A 8 14.67 -9.26 1.31
C GLU A 8 13.78 -8.21 0.63
N THR A 9 13.25 -8.62 -0.51
CA THR A 9 12.70 -7.80 -1.58
C THR A 9 11.54 -6.97 -1.05
N THR A 10 11.40 -5.72 -1.49
CA THR A 10 10.23 -4.85 -1.19
C THR A 10 8.90 -5.60 -1.30
N THR A 11 8.81 -6.55 -2.23
CA THR A 11 7.68 -7.47 -2.44
C THR A 11 7.31 -8.34 -1.22
N ASP A 12 8.25 -8.72 -0.36
CA ASP A 12 7.93 -9.48 0.86
C ASP A 12 7.21 -8.61 1.90
N THR A 13 7.69 -7.37 2.08
CA THR A 13 7.03 -6.39 2.96
C THR A 13 5.63 -6.06 2.43
N GLU A 14 5.48 -5.88 1.11
CA GLU A 14 4.17 -5.68 0.47
C GLU A 14 3.21 -6.85 0.74
N ARG A 15 3.65 -8.10 0.50
CA ARG A 15 2.83 -9.30 0.78
C ARG A 15 2.43 -9.38 2.25
N ARG A 16 3.33 -9.05 3.17
CA ARG A 16 3.03 -9.08 4.61
C ARG A 16 2.00 -8.02 5.00
N ILE A 17 2.08 -6.82 4.44
CA ILE A 17 1.05 -5.78 4.63
C ILE A 17 -0.31 -6.31 4.16
N LEU A 18 -0.39 -6.90 2.97
CA LEU A 18 -1.64 -7.45 2.43
C LEU A 18 -2.19 -8.59 3.30
N ALA A 19 -1.33 -9.47 3.81
CA ALA A 19 -1.74 -10.55 4.72
C ALA A 19 -2.33 -10.02 6.04
N ILE A 20 -1.66 -9.04 6.67
CA ILE A 20 -2.16 -8.39 7.89
C ILE A 20 -3.53 -7.77 7.65
N LEU A 21 -3.71 -7.07 6.52
CA LEU A 21 -4.98 -6.42 6.18
C LEU A 21 -6.09 -7.45 5.86
N ALA A 22 -5.75 -8.59 5.27
CA ALA A 22 -6.73 -9.66 4.98
C ALA A 22 -7.25 -10.34 6.26
N GLU A 23 -6.45 -10.34 7.32
CA GLU A 23 -6.84 -10.88 8.64
C GLU A 23 -7.61 -9.86 9.50
N ALA A 24 -7.69 -8.59 9.09
CA ALA A 24 -8.37 -7.54 9.83
C ALA A 24 -9.90 -7.76 9.81
N THR A 25 -10.48 -8.01 10.99
CA THR A 25 -11.90 -8.37 11.16
C THR A 25 -12.86 -7.18 11.34
N THR A 26 -12.34 -5.96 11.57
CA THR A 26 -13.15 -4.76 11.85
C THR A 26 -13.08 -3.79 10.67
N ASP A 27 -14.21 -3.57 9.99
CA ASP A 27 -14.44 -2.61 8.89
C ASP A 27 -13.41 -2.57 7.73
N GLY A 28 -12.44 -3.48 7.70
CA GLY A 28 -11.39 -3.60 6.68
C GLY A 28 -10.24 -2.60 6.80
N PHE A 29 -10.19 -1.76 7.85
CA PHE A 29 -9.16 -0.73 8.02
C PHE A 29 -8.43 -0.83 9.36
N MET A 30 -7.10 -0.71 9.32
CA MET A 30 -6.23 -0.73 10.48
C MET A 30 -5.35 0.52 10.56
N PRO A 31 -5.01 1.02 11.75
CA PRO A 31 -4.01 2.07 11.91
C PRO A 31 -2.65 1.64 11.32
N TRP A 32 -2.04 2.50 10.51
CA TRP A 32 -0.73 2.23 9.92
C TRP A 32 0.34 1.90 10.97
N ALA A 33 0.27 2.54 12.13
CA ALA A 33 1.22 2.26 13.22
C ALA A 33 1.18 0.78 13.65
N GLU A 34 -0.01 0.19 13.75
CA GLU A 34 -0.19 -1.21 14.18
C GLU A 34 0.27 -2.20 13.12
N ILE A 35 0.06 -1.89 11.84
CA ILE A 35 0.60 -2.69 10.72
C ILE A 35 2.13 -2.61 10.74
N ARG A 36 2.67 -1.39 10.85
CA ARG A 36 4.11 -1.11 10.80
C ARG A 36 4.89 -1.83 11.90
N ASP A 37 4.31 -1.97 13.08
CA ASP A 37 4.95 -2.63 14.22
C ASP A 37 5.07 -4.15 14.04
N GLN A 38 4.32 -4.74 13.10
CA GLN A 38 4.38 -6.17 12.76
C GLN A 38 5.33 -6.50 11.60
N LEU A 39 5.93 -5.49 10.96
CA LEU A 39 6.80 -5.68 9.79
C LEU A 39 8.28 -5.73 10.21
N PRO A 40 9.07 -6.73 9.78
CA PRO A 40 10.49 -6.82 10.16
C PRO A 40 11.41 -5.77 9.48
N ALA A 41 10.87 -4.97 8.55
CA ALA A 41 11.63 -4.03 7.72
C ALA A 41 12.00 -2.69 8.40
N GLY A 42 12.98 -1.94 7.87
CA GLY A 42 13.26 -0.57 8.33
C GLY A 42 12.16 0.43 7.95
N PHE A 43 12.08 1.58 8.64
CA PHE A 43 11.03 2.60 8.44
C PHE A 43 10.78 2.97 6.98
N TRP A 44 11.84 3.33 6.24
CA TRP A 44 11.75 3.72 4.83
C TRP A 44 11.27 2.58 3.94
N ARG A 45 11.71 1.35 4.20
CA ARG A 45 11.27 0.17 3.43
C ARG A 45 9.78 -0.10 3.67
N ARG A 46 9.29 0.05 4.91
CA ARG A 46 7.86 -0.08 5.23
C ARG A 46 7.01 0.99 4.52
N ILE A 47 7.45 2.26 4.53
CA ILE A 47 6.73 3.34 3.84
C ILE A 47 6.74 3.15 2.33
N ASN A 48 7.88 2.81 1.73
CA ASN A 48 7.96 2.61 0.28
C ASN A 48 7.09 1.43 -0.19
N ALA A 49 7.02 0.35 0.60
CA ALA A 49 6.12 -0.77 0.32
C ALA A 49 4.64 -0.34 0.40
N LEU A 50 4.25 0.46 1.41
CA LEU A 50 2.89 0.98 1.51
C LEU A 50 2.55 1.91 0.34
N ASP A 51 3.47 2.80 -0.04
CA ASP A 51 3.30 3.73 -1.14
C ASP A 51 3.13 2.99 -2.48
N ALA A 52 3.95 1.96 -2.74
CA ALA A 52 3.81 1.09 -3.92
C ALA A 52 2.44 0.37 -3.97
N LEU A 53 1.97 -0.15 -2.83
CA LEU A 53 0.64 -0.77 -2.74
C LEU A 53 -0.49 0.25 -2.97
N HIS A 54 -0.33 1.48 -2.49
CA HIS A 54 -1.32 2.53 -2.69
C HIS A 54 -1.36 3.01 -4.15
N GLN A 55 -0.20 3.20 -4.77
CA GLN A 55 -0.09 3.60 -6.18
C GLN A 55 -0.61 2.54 -7.14
N SER A 56 -0.51 1.26 -6.78
CA SER A 56 -1.08 0.15 -7.57
C SER A 56 -2.59 -0.04 -7.34
N GLY A 57 -3.20 0.68 -6.41
CA GLY A 57 -4.61 0.52 -6.05
C GLY A 57 -4.90 -0.80 -5.32
N ALA A 58 -3.88 -1.42 -4.71
CA ALA A 58 -4.05 -2.64 -3.90
C ALA A 58 -4.60 -2.32 -2.50
N VAL A 59 -4.25 -1.14 -1.97
CA VAL A 59 -4.71 -0.64 -0.66
C VAL A 59 -5.23 0.78 -0.76
N GLU A 60 -6.15 1.09 0.15
CA GLU A 60 -6.64 2.44 0.40
C GLU A 60 -5.98 3.00 1.65
N VAL A 61 -5.69 4.30 1.61
CA VAL A 61 -5.08 5.03 2.72
C VAL A 61 -5.90 6.29 2.97
N PHE A 62 -6.34 6.49 4.21
CA PHE A 62 -6.98 7.74 4.61
C PHE A 62 -6.49 8.20 5.98
N ARG A 63 -6.69 9.48 6.27
CA ARG A 63 -6.32 10.08 7.56
C ARG A 63 -7.58 10.44 8.33
N SER A 64 -7.67 10.01 9.59
CA SER A 64 -8.76 10.34 10.50
C SER A 64 -8.22 10.60 11.90
N ARG A 65 -8.66 11.70 12.53
CA ARG A 65 -8.22 12.12 13.88
C ARG A 65 -6.70 12.08 14.10
N GLY A 66 -5.94 12.52 13.09
CA GLY A 66 -4.48 12.55 13.14
C GLY A 66 -3.77 11.21 12.93
N ARG A 67 -4.51 10.11 12.73
CA ARG A 67 -3.98 8.77 12.45
C ARG A 67 -4.18 8.41 10.99
N THR A 68 -3.22 7.69 10.42
CA THR A 68 -3.35 7.10 9.09
C THR A 68 -3.93 5.70 9.24
N TYR A 69 -4.97 5.40 8.47
CA TYR A 69 -5.60 4.11 8.36
C TYR A 69 -5.34 3.53 6.99
N VAL A 70 -5.14 2.22 6.94
CA VAL A 70 -4.87 1.46 5.73
C VAL A 70 -5.84 0.29 5.68
N GLY A 71 -6.43 0.06 4.52
CA GLY A 71 -7.31 -1.07 4.26
C GLY A 71 -7.09 -1.65 2.88
N LEU A 72 -7.61 -2.84 2.63
CA LEU A 72 -7.65 -3.37 1.26
C LEU A 72 -8.53 -2.46 0.41
N ALA A 73 -8.09 -2.15 -0.81
CA ALA A 73 -8.91 -1.35 -1.71
C ALA A 73 -10.24 -2.05 -1.99
N ASP A 74 -11.32 -1.29 -2.11
CA ASP A 74 -12.61 -1.85 -2.47
C ASP A 74 -12.71 -2.11 -3.99
N ALA A 75 -13.87 -2.59 -4.44
CA ALA A 75 -14.10 -2.85 -5.86
C ALA A 75 -14.10 -1.55 -6.70
N PHE A 76 -14.57 -0.44 -6.13
CA PHE A 76 -14.65 0.84 -6.81
C PHE A 76 -13.26 1.44 -7.01
N THR A 77 -12.45 1.53 -5.95
CA THR A 77 -11.07 2.01 -6.01
C THR A 77 -10.24 1.20 -6.98
N ARG A 78 -10.32 -0.15 -6.92
CA ARG A 78 -9.64 -1.00 -7.91
C ARG A 78 -10.07 -0.70 -9.34
N ALA A 79 -11.35 -0.44 -9.58
CA ALA A 79 -11.84 -0.07 -10.91
C ALA A 79 -11.33 1.32 -11.34
N ALA A 80 -11.30 2.29 -10.42
CA ALA A 80 -10.78 3.64 -10.69
C ALA A 80 -9.29 3.62 -11.09
N TYR A 81 -8.46 2.82 -10.41
CA TYR A 81 -7.03 2.69 -10.75
C TYR A 81 -6.77 1.97 -12.07
N ARG A 82 -7.71 1.14 -12.53
CA ARG A 82 -7.65 0.48 -13.85
C ARG A 82 -8.24 1.33 -14.98
N ALA A 83 -9.02 2.35 -14.65
CA ALA A 83 -9.66 3.18 -15.65
C ALA A 83 -8.58 3.96 -16.43
N PRO A 84 -8.67 4.01 -17.77
CA PRO A 84 -7.77 4.86 -18.54
C PRO A 84 -7.95 6.32 -18.10
N GLY A 85 -6.83 7.00 -17.88
CA GLY A 85 -6.82 8.43 -17.52
C GLY A 85 -7.56 9.27 -18.57
N PRO A 86 -7.93 10.52 -18.24
CA PRO A 86 -8.65 11.38 -19.16
C PRO A 86 -7.90 11.43 -20.49
N ARG A 87 -8.58 11.03 -21.57
CA ARG A 87 -8.07 11.21 -22.93
C ARG A 87 -7.84 12.71 -23.11
N ARG A 88 -6.58 13.15 -22.99
CA ARG A 88 -6.20 14.48 -23.48
C ARG A 88 -6.43 14.44 -24.98
N ALA A 89 -7.57 14.95 -25.43
CA ALA A 89 -7.76 15.29 -26.82
C ALA A 89 -6.64 16.27 -27.16
N LEU A 90 -5.65 15.81 -27.93
CA LEU A 90 -4.70 16.69 -28.57
C LEU A 90 -5.53 17.61 -29.46
N VAL A 91 -5.71 18.86 -29.02
CA VAL A 91 -6.23 19.92 -29.87
C VAL A 91 -5.12 20.19 -30.88
N LEU A 92 -5.22 19.55 -32.05
CA LEU A 92 -4.42 19.91 -33.22
C LEU A 92 -4.98 21.25 -33.70
N SER A 93 -4.23 22.32 -33.45
CA SER A 93 -4.40 23.64 -34.09
C SER A 93 -3.46 23.74 -35.28
#